data_AF-A0A4S2AB85-F1
#
_entry.id   AF-A0A4S2AB85-F1
#
_cell.length_a   1.000
_cell.length_b   1.000
_cell.length_c   1.000
_cell.angle_alpha   90.00
_cell.angle_beta   90.00
_cell.angle_gamma   90.00
#
_symmetry.space_group_name_H-M   'P 1'
#
loop_
_entity.id
_entity.type
_entity.pdbx_description
1 polymer ?
#
loop_
_entity_poly.entity_id
_entity_poly.type
_entity_poly.pdbx_seq_one_letter_code
_entity_poly.pdbx_strand_id
1 'polypeptide(L)'
;MEFSEIGEKFEGLTADQVYNLAKFGKEILEINGTVTLARCLLEVVPTLMDDNNYREAGCIVLAIAKAAIELDHQCWGEHKTLLGLTGVNIDDYCYGLKGAQEIIVYGNED
;
A
#
# COMPACT_ATOMS: atom_id res chain seq x y z
N MET A 1 -9.64 10.29 -15.59
CA MET A 1 -8.29 10.52 -16.13
C MET A 1 -8.14 9.57 -17.30
N GLU A 2 -7.81 10.10 -18.46
CA GLU A 2 -7.55 9.28 -19.64
C GLU A 2 -6.17 8.64 -19.52
N PHE A 3 -5.98 7.44 -20.07
CA PHE A 3 -4.68 6.76 -20.02
C PHE A 3 -3.54 7.57 -20.64
N SER A 4 -3.85 8.43 -21.61
CA SER A 4 -2.90 9.37 -22.22
C SER A 4 -2.34 10.40 -21.22
N GLU A 5 -3.11 10.77 -20.20
CA GLU A 5 -2.71 11.75 -19.16
C GLU A 5 -1.84 11.10 -18.07
N ILE A 6 -1.83 9.76 -17.98
CA ILE A 6 -1.09 9.02 -16.96
C ILE A 6 0.41 9.10 -17.23
N GLY A 7 0.84 8.97 -18.49
CA GLY A 7 2.26 9.06 -18.86
C GLY A 7 2.88 10.41 -18.49
N GLU A 8 2.14 11.51 -18.63
CA GLU A 8 2.59 12.85 -18.23
C GLU A 8 2.77 12.97 -16.71
N LYS A 9 1.89 12.35 -15.93
CA LYS A 9 2.01 12.33 -14.45
C LYS A 9 3.13 11.44 -13.94
N PHE A 10 3.51 10.41 -14.70
CA PHE A 10 4.62 9.52 -14.39
C PHE A 10 5.89 9.86 -15.19
N GLU A 11 6.15 11.15 -15.42
CA GLU A 11 7.42 11.64 -15.98
C GLU A 11 7.82 10.98 -17.32
N GLY A 12 6.83 10.60 -18.14
CA GLY A 12 7.04 10.02 -19.47
C GLY A 12 7.04 8.50 -19.53
N LEU A 13 6.60 7.78 -18.48
CA LEU A 13 6.38 6.33 -18.59
C LEU A 13 5.34 6.00 -19.68
N THR A 14 5.61 4.93 -20.43
CA THR A 14 4.65 4.38 -21.37
C THR A 14 3.51 3.66 -20.64
N ALA A 15 2.40 3.43 -21.33
CA ALA A 15 1.27 2.69 -20.77
C ALA A 15 1.67 1.29 -20.26
N ASP A 16 2.52 0.57 -21.01
CA ASP A 16 3.02 -0.75 -20.61
C ASP A 16 3.91 -0.68 -19.37
N GLN A 17 4.75 0.36 -19.24
CA GLN A 17 5.58 0.56 -18.06
C GLN A 17 4.73 0.84 -16.83
N VAL A 18 3.73 1.71 -16.94
CA VAL A 18 2.76 1.99 -15.87
C VAL A 18 2.02 0.72 -15.48
N TYR A 19 1.54 -0.05 -16.45
CA TYR A 19 0.84 -1.32 -16.19
C TYR A 19 1.73 -2.30 -15.42
N ASN A 20 2.99 -2.47 -15.82
CA ASN A 20 3.91 -3.38 -15.17
C ASN A 20 4.22 -2.94 -13.72
N LEU A 21 4.39 -1.65 -13.47
CA LEU A 21 4.61 -1.12 -12.11
C LEU A 21 3.35 -1.26 -11.24
N ALA A 22 2.17 -0.96 -11.79
CA ALA A 22 0.91 -1.13 -11.09
C ALA A 22 0.65 -2.60 -10.75
N LYS A 23 0.95 -3.52 -11.69
CA LYS A 23 0.87 -4.96 -11.46
C LYS A 23 1.80 -5.41 -10.34
N PHE A 24 3.06 -4.97 -10.36
CA PHE A 24 4.02 -5.27 -9.29
C PHE A 24 3.52 -4.79 -7.92
N GLY A 25 3.07 -3.54 -7.83
CA GLY A 25 2.51 -2.99 -6.59
C GLY A 25 1.30 -3.78 -6.10
N LYS A 26 0.41 -4.16 -7.02
CA LYS A 26 -0.76 -4.99 -6.72
C LYS A 26 -0.35 -6.36 -6.16
N GLU A 27 0.60 -7.05 -6.78
CA GLU A 27 1.09 -8.36 -6.32
C GLU A 27 1.67 -8.28 -4.90
N ILE A 28 2.40 -7.21 -4.57
CA ILE A 28 2.91 -6.99 -3.19
C ILE A 28 1.76 -6.76 -2.21
N LEU A 29 0.80 -5.92 -2.56
CA LEU A 29 -0.35 -5.63 -1.70
C LEU A 29 -1.24 -6.86 -1.52
N GLU A 30 -1.39 -7.72 -2.52
CA GLU A 30 -2.17 -8.95 -2.44
C GLU A 30 -1.62 -9.98 -1.44
N ILE A 31 -0.37 -9.84 -0.98
CA ILE A 31 0.20 -10.73 0.04
C ILE A 31 -0.53 -10.57 1.38
N ASN A 32 -0.73 -9.33 1.84
CA ASN A 32 -1.22 -9.06 3.20
C ASN A 32 -1.92 -7.70 3.39
N GLY A 33 -2.10 -6.90 2.34
CA GLY A 33 -2.62 -5.53 2.45
C GLY A 33 -1.59 -4.56 3.02
N THR A 34 -1.96 -3.29 3.17
CA THR A 34 -1.04 -2.25 3.65
C THR A 34 -0.70 -2.39 5.13
N VAL A 35 -1.71 -2.56 5.98
CA VAL A 35 -1.56 -2.58 7.44
C VAL A 35 -0.71 -3.75 7.91
N THR A 36 -1.04 -4.97 7.47
CA THR A 36 -0.30 -6.17 7.90
C THR A 36 1.11 -6.19 7.30
N LEU A 37 1.26 -5.79 6.03
CA LEU A 37 2.59 -5.68 5.41
C LEU A 37 3.49 -4.72 6.18
N ALA A 38 3.02 -3.50 6.47
CA ALA A 38 3.77 -2.51 7.22
C ALA A 38 4.20 -3.03 8.60
N ARG A 39 3.27 -3.61 9.36
CA ARG A 39 3.55 -4.16 10.69
C ARG A 39 4.63 -5.24 10.64
N CYS A 40 4.46 -6.24 9.78
CA CYS A 40 5.41 -7.35 9.68
C CYS A 40 6.81 -6.90 9.24
N LEU A 41 6.90 -5.93 8.31
CA LEU A 41 8.18 -5.39 7.90
C LEU A 41 8.87 -4.63 9.04
N LEU A 42 8.13 -3.80 9.78
CA LEU A 42 8.66 -3.04 10.92
C LEU A 42 9.19 -3.94 12.06
N GLU A 43 8.59 -5.11 12.26
CA GLU A 43 9.07 -6.09 13.26
C GLU A 43 10.45 -6.67 12.90
N VAL A 44 10.78 -6.77 11.61
CA VAL A 44 12.07 -7.34 11.14
C VAL A 44 13.16 -6.27 11.06
N VAL A 45 12.80 -4.99 10.89
CA VAL A 45 13.77 -3.88 10.72
C VAL A 45 14.85 -3.84 11.82
N PRO A 46 14.54 -3.91 13.14
CA PRO A 46 15.57 -3.83 14.18
C PRO A 46 16.65 -4.91 14.02
N THR A 47 16.21 -6.16 13.77
CA THR A 47 17.11 -7.30 13.54
C THR A 47 18.05 -7.08 12.36
N LEU A 48 17.55 -6.51 11.26
CA LEU A 48 18.37 -6.21 10.07
C LEU A 48 19.33 -5.03 10.30
N MET A 49 18.92 -4.07 11.12
CA MET A 49 19.69 -2.87 11.40
C MET A 49 20.82 -3.10 12.42
N ASP A 50 20.69 -4.12 13.27
CA ASP A 50 21.68 -4.48 14.29
C ASP A 50 22.93 -5.14 13.68
N ASP A 51 22.82 -5.78 12.51
CA ASP A 51 23.95 -6.35 11.78
C ASP A 51 24.37 -5.43 10.62
N ASN A 52 25.61 -4.92 10.66
CA ASN A 52 26.14 -4.03 9.63
C ASN A 52 26.12 -4.63 8.22
N ASN A 53 26.15 -5.97 8.07
CA ASN A 53 26.05 -6.63 6.76
C ASN A 53 24.63 -6.54 6.17
N TYR A 54 23.61 -6.34 7.00
CA TYR A 54 22.20 -6.29 6.59
C TYR A 54 21.58 -4.90 6.73
N ARG A 55 22.35 -3.90 7.18
CA ARG A 55 21.86 -2.54 7.39
C ARG A 55 21.20 -1.93 6.14
N GLU A 56 21.74 -2.18 4.96
CA GLU A 56 21.13 -1.74 3.70
C GLU A 56 19.75 -2.38 3.48
N ALA A 57 19.64 -3.70 3.70
CA ALA A 57 18.37 -4.40 3.64
C ALA A 57 17.38 -3.87 4.68
N GLY A 58 17.83 -3.56 5.89
CA GLY A 58 17.03 -2.90 6.93
C GLY A 58 16.46 -1.56 6.48
N CYS A 59 17.27 -0.72 5.84
CA CYS A 59 16.81 0.55 5.26
C CYS A 59 15.76 0.36 4.15
N ILE A 60 15.96 -0.62 3.26
CA ILE A 60 15.01 -0.94 2.18
C ILE A 60 13.67 -1.41 2.75
N VAL A 61 13.71 -2.36 3.70
CA VAL A 61 12.52 -2.89 4.37
C VAL A 61 11.76 -1.77 5.10
N LEU A 62 12.47 -0.88 5.79
CA LEU A 62 11.87 0.28 6.44
C LEU A 62 11.21 1.24 5.44
N ALA A 63 11.83 1.47 4.29
CA ALA A 63 11.26 2.33 3.24
C ALA A 63 9.95 1.74 2.68
N ILE A 64 9.91 0.42 2.44
CA ILE A 64 8.70 -0.25 1.96
C ILE A 64 7.59 -0.18 3.03
N ALA A 65 7.93 -0.41 4.30
CA ALA A 65 6.96 -0.31 5.39
C ALA A 65 6.34 1.10 5.47
N LYS A 66 7.16 2.15 5.33
CA LYS A 66 6.68 3.53 5.28
C LYS A 66 5.74 3.79 4.10
N ALA A 67 6.09 3.31 2.91
CA ALA A 67 5.23 3.44 1.74
C ALA A 67 3.86 2.76 1.94
N ALA A 68 3.83 1.59 2.57
CA ALA A 68 2.57 0.92 2.92
C ALA A 68 1.74 1.71 3.95
N ILE A 69 2.38 2.33 4.95
CA ILE A 69 1.71 3.19 5.94
C ILE A 69 1.15 4.46 5.29
N GLU A 70 1.92 5.09 4.40
CA GLU A 70 1.47 6.28 3.68
C GLU A 70 0.24 5.98 2.81
N LEU A 71 0.23 4.82 2.15
CA LEU A 71 -0.94 4.37 1.38
C LEU A 71 -2.15 4.08 2.28
N ASP A 72 -1.94 3.50 3.46
CA ASP A 72 -3.01 3.31 4.46
C ASP A 72 -3.57 4.66 4.93
N HIS A 73 -2.71 5.61 5.30
CA HIS A 73 -3.14 6.96 5.66
C HIS A 73 -3.91 7.65 4.52
N GLN A 74 -3.53 7.43 3.26
CA GLN A 74 -4.28 7.94 2.12
C GLN A 74 -5.67 7.29 2.01
N CYS A 75 -5.79 5.98 2.25
CA CYS A 75 -7.09 5.29 2.30
C CYS A 75 -8.02 5.97 3.32
N TRP A 76 -7.53 6.19 4.55
CA TRP A 76 -8.27 6.89 5.60
C TRP A 76 -8.61 8.34 5.23
N GLY A 77 -7.65 9.08 4.69
CA GLY A 77 -7.83 10.48 4.29
C GLY A 77 -8.83 10.68 3.15
N GLU A 78 -8.95 9.70 2.25
CA GLU A 78 -9.93 9.69 1.16
C GLU A 78 -11.24 8.96 1.49
N HIS A 79 -11.41 8.48 2.73
CA HIS A 79 -12.54 7.65 3.15
C HIS A 79 -12.77 6.41 2.26
N LYS A 80 -11.68 5.83 1.74
CA LYS A 80 -11.70 4.64 0.90
C LYS A 80 -11.03 3.48 1.59
N THR A 81 -11.53 2.27 1.39
CA THR A 81 -10.78 1.06 1.75
C THR A 81 -9.61 0.86 0.79
N LEU A 82 -8.71 -0.08 1.08
CA LEU A 82 -7.66 -0.47 0.13
C LEU A 82 -8.25 -0.90 -1.22
N LEU A 83 -9.40 -1.58 -1.21
CA LEU A 83 -10.16 -1.93 -2.42
C LEU A 83 -10.62 -0.67 -3.14
N GLY A 84 -11.24 0.28 -2.44
CA GLY A 84 -11.76 1.51 -3.06
C GLY A 84 -10.68 2.44 -3.61
N LEU A 85 -9.48 2.45 -3.00
CA LEU A 85 -8.38 3.30 -3.46
C LEU A 85 -7.53 2.62 -4.56
N THR A 86 -7.27 1.32 -4.44
CA THR A 86 -6.24 0.63 -5.26
C THR A 86 -6.79 -0.54 -6.08
N GLY A 87 -8.02 -1.00 -5.81
CA GLY A 87 -8.58 -2.20 -6.41
C GLY A 87 -8.06 -3.52 -5.81
N VAL A 88 -7.39 -3.48 -4.66
CA VAL A 88 -6.89 -4.67 -3.95
C VAL A 88 -7.84 -5.08 -2.83
N ASN A 89 -8.31 -6.33 -2.86
CA ASN A 89 -9.35 -6.84 -1.95
C ASN A 89 -8.83 -7.72 -0.80
N ILE A 90 -7.54 -7.68 -0.49
CA ILE A 90 -6.95 -8.58 0.53
C ILE A 90 -7.47 -8.27 1.93
N ASP A 91 -7.68 -6.99 2.25
CA ASP A 91 -8.20 -6.54 3.54
C ASP A 91 -9.64 -6.99 3.77
N ASP A 92 -10.42 -7.18 2.70
CA ASP A 92 -11.76 -7.73 2.80
C ASP A 92 -11.76 -9.17 3.31
N TYR A 93 -10.82 -9.98 2.81
CA TYR A 93 -10.61 -11.33 3.29
C TYR A 93 -10.11 -11.35 4.75
N CYS A 94 -9.17 -10.47 5.09
CA CYS A 94 -8.56 -10.41 6.42
C CYS A 94 -9.50 -9.83 7.50
N TYR A 95 -10.29 -8.81 7.16
CA TYR A 95 -11.09 -8.03 8.11
C TYR A 95 -12.60 -8.15 7.92
N GLY A 96 -13.08 -8.89 6.91
CA GLY A 96 -14.51 -9.14 6.69
C GLY A 96 -15.29 -7.91 6.24
N LEU A 97 -14.69 -7.08 5.38
CA LEU A 97 -15.25 -5.79 4.92
C LEU A 97 -16.44 -5.93 3.94
N LYS A 98 -16.75 -7.15 3.49
CA LYS A 98 -17.79 -7.51 2.52
C LYS A 98 -17.71 -6.72 1.21
N GLY A 99 -16.50 -6.49 0.70
CA GLY A 99 -16.24 -5.76 -0.54
C GLY A 99 -16.51 -4.25 -0.43
N ALA A 100 -16.53 -3.70 0.79
CA ALA A 100 -16.67 -2.26 1.00
C ALA A 100 -15.53 -1.51 0.30
N GLN A 101 -15.89 -0.46 -0.45
CA GLN A 101 -14.94 0.45 -1.10
C GLN A 101 -14.75 1.75 -0.32
N GLU A 102 -15.66 2.05 0.60
CA GLU A 102 -15.66 3.26 1.41
C GLU A 102 -15.55 2.90 2.89
N ILE A 103 -14.87 3.75 3.64
CA ILE A 103 -14.77 3.64 5.10
C ILE A 103 -15.91 4.45 5.71
N ILE A 104 -16.83 3.76 6.39
CA ILE A 104 -17.91 4.41 7.14
C ILE A 104 -17.41 4.66 8.56
N VAL A 105 -17.13 5.92 8.89
CA VAL A 105 -16.86 6.32 10.26
C VAL A 105 -18.19 6.69 10.91
N TYR A 106 -18.70 5.83 11.78
CA TYR A 106 -19.80 6.22 12.65
C TYR A 106 -19.25 7.23 13.66
N GLY A 107 -19.61 8.50 13.51
CA GLY A 107 -19.40 9.48 14.56
C GLY A 107 -20.23 9.05 15.77
N ASN A 108 -19.62 9.02 16.95
CA ASN A 108 -20.42 9.14 18.17
C ASN A 108 -21.04 10.54 18.09
N GLU A 109 -22.34 10.61 17.81
CA GLU A 109 -23.11 11.82 18.02
C GLU A 109 -23.09 12.11 19.52
N ASP A 110 -22.24 13.06 19.93
CA ASP A 110 -22.27 13.69 21.25
C ASP A 110 -23.44 14.70 21.34
#